data_AF-A0A6G0VM58-F1
#
_entry.id   AF-A0A6G0VM58-F1
#
_cell.length_a   1.000
_cell.length_b   1.000
_cell.length_c   1.000
_cell.angle_alpha   90.00
_cell.angle_beta   90.00
_cell.angle_gamma   90.00
#
_symmetry.space_group_name_H-M   'P 1'
#
loop_
_entity.id
_entity.type
_entity.pdbx_description
1 polymer ?
#
loop_
_entity_poly.entity_id
_entity_poly.type
_entity_poly.pdbx_seq_one_letter_code
_entity_poly.pdbx_strand_id
1 'polypeptide(L)'
;MPYTTSRHDLSNQIRKVVKAIHSTGLKVIATICDQGATNTAAINLLKADTRVNCLRKNIDYNDLFYEVDCGTEVITLVHLFDPPHLLKRIRNNFLNKNVRYVVNRKTFNNRKKIFNQHLNEQVMNII
;
A
#
# COMPACT_ATOMS: atom_id res chain seq x y z
N MET A 1 -28.68 4.50 1.61
CA MET A 1 -27.63 3.65 2.22
C MET A 1 -26.43 3.64 1.28
N PRO A 2 -25.21 4.05 1.67
CA PRO A 2 -24.07 3.93 0.77
C PRO A 2 -23.72 2.46 0.62
N TYR A 3 -23.83 1.92 -0.60
CA TYR A 3 -23.43 0.54 -0.91
C TYR A 3 -21.90 0.45 -0.85
N THR A 4 -21.35 0.10 0.30
CA THR A 4 -19.92 -0.19 0.43
C THR A 4 -19.67 -1.61 -0.03
N THR A 5 -18.90 -1.79 -1.11
CA THR A 5 -18.45 -3.10 -1.56
C THR A 5 -17.62 -3.77 -0.47
N SER A 6 -17.91 -5.03 -0.14
CA SER A 6 -17.12 -5.75 0.86
C SER A 6 -15.70 -6.01 0.36
N ARG A 7 -14.74 -6.19 1.26
CA ARG A 7 -13.35 -6.56 0.90
C ARG A 7 -13.28 -7.85 0.06
N HIS A 8 -14.20 -8.80 0.30
CA HIS A 8 -14.28 -10.05 -0.46
C HIS A 8 -14.84 -9.84 -1.87
N ASP A 9 -15.87 -9.00 -2.00
CA ASP A 9 -16.42 -8.68 -3.32
C ASP A 9 -15.41 -7.91 -4.15
N LEU A 10 -14.72 -6.95 -3.55
CA LEU A 10 -13.68 -6.18 -4.22
C LEU A 10 -12.52 -7.08 -4.67
N SER A 11 -12.01 -7.98 -3.81
CA SER A 11 -10.97 -8.92 -4.22
C SER A 11 -11.43 -9.82 -5.37
N ASN A 12 -12.70 -10.26 -5.35
CA ASN A 12 -13.27 -11.07 -6.42
C ASN A 12 -13.41 -10.28 -7.73
N GLN A 13 -13.82 -9.02 -7.67
CA GLN A 13 -13.87 -8.13 -8.83
C GLN A 13 -12.49 -7.91 -9.43
N ILE A 14 -11.46 -7.66 -8.62
CA ILE A 14 -10.07 -7.54 -9.08
C ILE A 14 -9.66 -8.81 -9.84
N ARG A 15 -9.90 -10.00 -9.27
CA ARG A 15 -9.61 -11.29 -9.94
C ARG A 15 -10.34 -11.41 -11.28
N LYS A 16 -11.63 -11.05 -11.34
CA LYS A 16 -12.43 -11.11 -12.57
C LYS A 16 -11.91 -10.17 -13.66
N VAL A 17 -11.57 -8.93 -13.30
CA VAL A 17 -11.03 -7.94 -14.24
C VAL A 17 -9.67 -8.40 -14.77
N VAL A 18 -8.76 -8.86 -13.90
CA VAL A 18 -7.45 -9.39 -14.32
C VAL A 18 -7.62 -10.57 -15.28
N LYS A 19 -8.53 -11.50 -14.99
CA LYS A 19 -8.86 -12.62 -15.88
C LYS A 19 -9.39 -12.16 -17.23
N ALA A 20 -10.32 -11.21 -17.23
CA ALA A 20 -10.92 -10.67 -18.45
C ALA A 20 -9.85 -9.99 -19.32
N ILE A 21 -8.98 -9.18 -18.74
CA ILE A 21 -7.87 -8.53 -19.47
C ILE A 21 -6.90 -9.59 -20.01
N HIS A 22 -6.57 -10.61 -19.21
CA HIS A 22 -5.70 -11.68 -19.68
C HIS A 22 -6.28 -12.45 -20.86
N SER A 23 -7.60 -12.68 -20.88
CA SER A 23 -8.26 -13.36 -22.00
C SER A 23 -8.13 -12.65 -23.35
N THR A 24 -7.79 -11.35 -23.35
CA THR A 24 -7.53 -10.60 -24.58
C THR A 24 -6.06 -10.68 -25.04
N GLY A 25 -5.22 -11.48 -24.35
CA GLY A 25 -3.77 -11.56 -24.58
C GLY A 25 -2.96 -10.46 -23.89
N LEU A 26 -3.58 -9.58 -23.11
CA LEU A 26 -2.89 -8.51 -22.37
C LEU A 26 -2.46 -9.01 -20.99
N LYS A 27 -1.21 -8.76 -20.61
CA LYS A 27 -0.69 -9.15 -19.29
C LYS A 27 -0.70 -7.97 -18.33
N VAL A 28 -1.49 -8.08 -17.27
CA VAL A 28 -1.51 -7.09 -16.18
C VAL A 28 -0.30 -7.29 -15.29
N ILE A 29 0.58 -6.29 -15.21
CA ILE A 29 1.82 -6.35 -14.39
C ILE A 29 1.66 -5.72 -13.00
N ALA A 30 0.73 -4.75 -12.86
CA ALA A 30 0.55 -4.03 -11.62
C ALA A 30 -0.87 -3.47 -11.47
N THR A 31 -1.28 -3.20 -10.23
CA THR A 31 -2.52 -2.48 -9.90
C THR A 31 -2.24 -1.30 -8.97
N ILE A 32 -3.06 -0.25 -9.09
CA ILE A 32 -2.92 0.98 -8.30
C ILE A 32 -4.26 1.33 -7.64
N CYS A 33 -4.28 1.68 -6.36
CA CYS A 33 -5.46 2.25 -5.70
C CYS A 33 -5.11 3.22 -4.57
N ASP A 34 -6.10 3.89 -4.00
CA ASP A 34 -5.90 4.66 -2.77
C ASP A 34 -5.71 3.75 -1.54
N GLN A 35 -5.29 4.32 -0.41
CA GLN A 35 -5.13 3.57 0.84
C GLN A 35 -6.40 3.57 1.71
N GLY A 36 -7.57 3.53 1.07
CA GLY A 36 -8.86 3.35 1.74
C GLY A 36 -8.93 2.01 2.46
N ALA A 37 -9.76 1.92 3.51
CA ALA A 37 -9.85 0.74 4.36
C ALA A 37 -10.27 -0.51 3.56
N THR A 38 -11.28 -0.39 2.71
CA THR A 38 -11.77 -1.49 1.85
C THR A 38 -10.71 -1.95 0.86
N ASN A 39 -10.05 -1.00 0.18
CA ASN A 39 -8.98 -1.29 -0.78
C ASN A 39 -7.81 -2.02 -0.10
N THR A 40 -7.33 -1.49 1.02
CA THR A 40 -6.25 -2.11 1.80
C THR A 40 -6.62 -3.52 2.24
N ALA A 41 -7.86 -3.72 2.71
CA ALA A 41 -8.32 -5.03 3.16
C ALA A 41 -8.47 -6.04 2.01
N ALA A 42 -8.92 -5.62 0.83
CA ALA A 42 -9.02 -6.48 -0.35
C ALA A 42 -7.63 -6.90 -0.86
N ILE A 43 -6.66 -5.98 -0.92
CA ILE A 43 -5.28 -6.30 -1.31
C ILE A 43 -4.63 -7.25 -0.31
N ASN A 44 -4.83 -7.04 1.00
CA ASN A 44 -4.32 -7.95 2.02
C ASN A 44 -4.92 -9.36 1.90
N LEU A 45 -6.19 -9.47 1.51
CA LEU A 45 -6.82 -10.77 1.25
C LEU A 45 -6.18 -11.47 0.04
N LEU A 46 -5.94 -10.75 -1.06
CA LEU A 46 -5.25 -11.30 -2.23
C LEU A 46 -3.82 -11.79 -1.89
N LYS A 47 -3.09 -11.02 -1.09
CA LYS A 47 -1.76 -11.39 -0.58
C LYS A 47 -1.80 -12.61 0.34
N ALA A 48 -2.78 -12.68 1.24
CA ALA A 48 -2.96 -13.83 2.12
C ALA A 48 -3.24 -15.12 1.33
N ASP A 49 -4.13 -15.06 0.34
CA ASP A 49 -4.41 -16.19 -0.55
C ASP A 49 -3.13 -16.65 -1.29
N THR A 50 -2.33 -15.69 -1.74
CA THR A 50 -1.05 -15.95 -2.41
C THR A 50 -0.06 -16.63 -1.48
N ARG A 51 0.08 -16.13 -0.25
CA ARG A 51 0.94 -16.72 0.77
C ARG A 51 0.58 -18.18 1.05
N VAL A 52 -0.72 -18.49 1.17
CA VAL A 52 -1.19 -19.88 1.35
C VAL A 52 -0.77 -20.76 0.17
N ASN A 53 -0.85 -20.24 -1.05
CA ASN A 53 -0.45 -20.99 -2.25
C ASN A 53 1.07 -21.19 -2.34
N CYS A 54 1.89 -20.18 -2.02
CA CYS A 54 3.35 -20.29 -1.98
C CYS A 54 3.79 -21.32 -0.94
N LEU A 55 3.19 -21.30 0.26
CA LEU A 55 3.47 -22.28 1.32
C LEU A 55 3.17 -23.71 0.87
N ARG A 56 2.04 -23.93 0.18
CA ARG A 56 1.69 -25.26 -0.37
C ARG A 56 2.68 -25.74 -1.43
N LYS A 57 3.27 -24.82 -2.20
CA LYS A 57 4.26 -25.11 -3.24
C LYS A 57 5.71 -25.17 -2.71
N ASN A 58 5.91 -24.92 -1.41
CA ASN A 58 7.22 -24.77 -0.78
C ASN A 58 8.10 -23.71 -1.46
N ILE A 59 7.49 -22.58 -1.84
CA ILE A 59 8.15 -21.43 -2.47
C ILE A 59 8.21 -20.28 -1.46
N ASP A 60 9.34 -19.57 -1.43
CA ASP A 60 9.49 -18.37 -0.61
C ASP A 60 8.53 -17.26 -1.04
N TYR A 61 7.73 -16.81 -0.08
CA TYR A 61 6.77 -15.72 -0.27
C TYR A 61 7.33 -14.40 0.24
N ASN A 62 7.11 -13.33 -0.52
CA ASN A 62 7.33 -11.95 -0.06
C ASN A 62 6.06 -11.10 -0.24
N ASP A 63 5.88 -10.10 0.61
CA ASP A 63 4.67 -9.26 0.61
C ASP A 63 4.61 -8.22 -0.53
N LEU A 64 5.46 -8.33 -1.56
CA LEU A 64 5.51 -7.37 -2.67
C LEU A 64 4.48 -7.67 -3.76
N PHE A 65 3.98 -8.90 -3.84
CA PHE A 65 3.09 -9.34 -4.92
C PHE A 65 1.87 -10.10 -4.43
N TYR A 66 0.91 -10.29 -5.32
CA TYR A 66 -0.16 -11.28 -5.20
C TYR A 66 -0.38 -12.01 -6.53
N GLU A 67 -0.97 -13.20 -6.45
CA GLU A 67 -1.23 -14.07 -7.59
C GLU A 67 -2.72 -14.12 -7.95
N VAL A 68 -3.00 -14.15 -9.25
CA VAL A 68 -4.32 -14.43 -9.82
C VAL A 68 -4.20 -15.59 -10.79
N ASP A 69 -4.77 -16.73 -10.38
CA ASP A 69 -4.92 -17.90 -11.25
C ASP A 69 -5.98 -17.63 -12.32
N CYS A 70 -5.55 -17.62 -13.59
CA CYS A 70 -6.40 -17.39 -14.75
C CYS A 70 -6.73 -18.68 -15.53
N GLY A 71 -6.47 -19.86 -14.95
CA GLY A 71 -6.75 -21.16 -15.55
C GLY A 71 -5.61 -21.68 -16.42
N THR A 72 -5.17 -20.89 -17.41
CA THR A 72 -4.04 -21.25 -18.30
C THR A 72 -2.69 -20.94 -17.68
N GLU A 73 -2.59 -19.82 -16.96
CA GLU A 73 -1.40 -19.41 -16.21
C GLU A 73 -1.78 -18.66 -14.94
N VAL A 74 -0.83 -18.59 -14.01
CA VAL A 74 -0.92 -17.77 -12.81
C VAL A 74 -0.19 -16.46 -13.06
N ILE A 75 -0.91 -15.34 -12.93
CA ILE A 75 -0.33 -14.01 -13.10
C ILE A 75 0.11 -13.47 -11.74
N THR A 76 1.36 -13.04 -11.66
CA THR A 76 1.92 -12.31 -10.52
C THR A 76 1.76 -10.81 -10.74
N LEU A 77 1.20 -10.10 -9.75
CA LEU A 77 0.96 -8.66 -9.82
C LEU A 77 1.59 -7.92 -8.64
N VAL A 78 2.17 -6.76 -8.92
CA VAL A 78 2.58 -5.81 -7.87
C VAL A 78 1.44 -4.83 -7.59
N HIS A 79 1.20 -4.54 -6.32
CA HIS A 79 0.23 -3.52 -5.93
C HIS A 79 0.93 -2.25 -5.45
N LEU A 80 0.51 -1.10 -5.99
CA LEU A 80 1.00 0.22 -5.59
C LEU A 80 -0.14 1.06 -5.01
N PHE A 81 0.15 1.81 -3.96
CA PHE A 81 -0.78 2.84 -3.49
C PHE A 81 -0.50 4.17 -4.19
N ASP A 82 -1.55 4.92 -4.48
CA ASP A 82 -1.47 6.21 -5.15
C ASP A 82 -0.57 7.22 -4.39
N PRO A 83 0.57 7.67 -4.95
CA PRO A 83 1.53 8.51 -4.24
C PRO A 83 0.97 9.85 -3.74
N PRO A 84 0.18 10.63 -4.52
CA PRO A 84 -0.51 11.82 -4.05
C PRO A 84 -1.35 11.57 -2.79
N HIS A 85 -2.15 10.50 -2.75
CA HIS A 85 -2.94 10.16 -1.57
C HIS A 85 -2.08 9.77 -0.36
N LEU A 86 -0.97 9.05 -0.57
CA LEU A 86 -0.01 8.76 0.48
C LEU A 86 0.59 10.04 1.08
N LEU A 87 1.10 10.93 0.24
CA LEU A 87 1.71 12.19 0.66
C LEU A 87 0.72 13.08 1.42
N LYS A 88 -0.51 13.20 0.92
CA LYS A 88 -1.59 13.93 1.60
C LYS A 88 -1.85 13.36 3.00
N ARG A 89 -1.86 12.04 3.14
CA ARG A 89 -2.11 11.37 4.42
C ARG A 89 -0.94 11.53 5.39
N ILE A 90 0.30 11.44 4.90
CA ILE A 90 1.51 11.72 5.67
C ILE A 90 1.45 13.16 6.20
N ARG A 91 1.26 14.15 5.31
CA ARG A 91 1.10 15.57 5.69
C ARG A 91 0.03 15.75 6.78
N ASN A 92 -1.15 15.16 6.61
CA ASN A 92 -2.23 15.27 7.58
C ASN A 92 -1.87 14.63 8.95
N ASN A 93 -1.13 13.51 8.95
CA ASN A 93 -0.63 12.93 10.20
C ASN A 93 0.40 13.84 10.87
N PHE A 94 1.30 14.48 10.12
CA PHE A 94 2.25 15.46 10.67
C PHE A 94 1.57 16.72 11.22
N LEU A 95 0.48 17.18 10.60
CA LEU A 95 -0.26 18.36 11.05
C LEU A 95 -1.13 18.08 12.28
N ASN A 96 -1.78 16.92 12.33
CA ASN A 96 -2.86 16.65 13.28
C ASN A 96 -2.49 15.68 14.40
N LYS A 97 -1.35 14.99 14.32
CA LYS A 97 -0.95 13.95 15.28
C LYS A 97 0.47 14.18 15.79
N ASN A 98 0.76 13.64 16.98
CA ASN A 98 2.13 13.55 17.47
C ASN A 98 2.86 12.49 16.64
N VAL A 99 3.97 12.87 16.01
CA VAL A 99 4.82 11.91 15.30
C VAL A 99 5.94 11.46 16.23
N ARG A 100 6.16 10.14 16.27
CA ARG A 100 7.31 9.52 16.91
C ARG A 100 8.23 8.97 15.83
N TYR A 101 9.51 9.28 15.91
CA TYR A 101 10.51 8.74 15.00
C TYR A 101 11.78 8.36 15.78
N VAL A 102 12.52 7.40 15.24
CA VAL A 102 13.73 6.87 15.87
C VAL A 102 14.91 7.16 14.93
N VAL A 103 15.92 7.88 15.42
CA VAL A 103 17.17 8.16 14.70
C VAL A 103 18.33 7.73 15.59
N ASN A 104 19.24 6.91 15.08
CA ASN A 104 20.39 6.40 15.83
C ASN A 104 20.01 5.81 17.20
N ARG A 105 18.93 5.01 17.22
CA ARG A 105 18.32 4.39 18.43
C ARG A 105 17.78 5.39 19.47
N LYS A 106 17.78 6.70 19.18
CA LYS A 106 17.14 7.72 20.02
C LYS A 106 15.72 7.98 19.54
N THR A 107 14.77 7.98 20.47
CA THR A 107 13.35 8.21 20.19
C THR A 107 13.03 9.69 20.37
N PHE A 108 12.40 10.27 19.35
CA PHE A 108 11.93 11.65 19.36
C PHE A 108 10.41 11.67 19.24
N ASN A 109 9.74 12.42 20.11
CA ASN A 109 8.30 12.67 20.03
C ASN A 109 8.10 14.16 19.72
N ASN A 110 7.34 14.52 18.68
CA ASN A 110 7.16 15.94 18.34
C ASN A 110 5.79 16.28 17.77
N ARG A 111 5.26 17.45 18.19
CA ARG A 111 4.20 18.20 17.47
C ARG A 111 4.75 19.27 16.53
N LYS A 112 5.88 19.90 16.85
CA LYS A 112 6.29 21.16 16.19
C LYS A 112 7.81 21.48 16.14
N LYS A 113 8.71 20.72 16.77
CA LYS A 113 10.12 21.20 16.91
C LYS A 113 11.01 21.04 15.66
N ILE A 114 10.75 20.11 14.73
CA ILE A 114 11.67 19.90 13.61
C ILE A 114 11.67 21.08 12.63
N PHE A 115 10.49 21.65 12.33
CA PHE A 115 10.40 22.77 11.39
C PHE A 115 11.01 24.06 11.98
N ASN A 116 10.78 24.33 13.27
CA ASN A 116 11.34 25.52 13.92
C ASN A 116 12.83 25.39 14.27
N GLN A 117 13.33 24.19 14.56
CA GLN A 117 14.74 23.98 14.88
C GLN A 117 15.62 24.16 13.63
N HIS A 118 15.17 23.69 12.46
CA HIS A 118 15.92 23.89 11.21
C HIS A 118 15.83 25.35 10.70
N LEU A 119 14.69 26.02 10.89
CA LEU A 119 14.58 27.47 10.59
C LEU A 119 15.48 28.30 11.51
N ASN A 120 15.58 27.98 12.79
CA ASN A 120 16.48 28.70 13.70
C ASN A 120 17.97 28.42 13.40
N GLU A 121 18.34 27.21 12.99
CA GLU A 121 19.72 26.89 12.57
C GLU A 121 20.10 27.56 11.23
N GLN A 122 19.16 27.75 10.31
CA GLN A 122 19.41 28.47 9.05
C GLN A 122 19.41 30.00 9.22
N VAL A 123 18.57 30.57 10.08
CA VAL A 123 18.54 32.02 10.36
C VAL A 123 19.76 32.47 11.16
N MET A 124 20.29 31.64 12.07
CA MET A 124 21.52 31.92 12.82
C MET A 124 22.82 31.82 12.00
N ASN A 125 22.76 31.34 10.75
CA ASN A 125 23.90 31.32 9.82
C ASN A 125 23.86 32.47 8.80
N ILE A 126 22.91 33.41 8.93
CA ILE A 126 22.73 34.57 8.03
C ILE A 126 22.88 35.91 8.80
N ILE A 127 23.04 35.88 10.12
CA ILE A 127 23.38 37.04 10.98
C ILE A 127 24.80 36.83 11.52
#